data_AF-A0A6L6E8P7-F1
#
_entry.id   AF-A0A6L6E8P7-F1
#
_cell.length_a   1.000
_cell.length_b   1.000
_cell.length_c   1.000
_cell.angle_alpha   90.00
_cell.angle_beta   90.00
_cell.angle_gamma   90.00
#
_symmetry.space_group_name_H-M   'P 1'
#
loop_
_entity.id
_entity.type
_entity.pdbx_description
1 polymer ?
#
loop_
_entity_poly.entity_id
_entity_poly.type
_entity_poly.pdbx_seq_one_letter_code
_entity_poly.pdbx_strand_id
1 'polypeptide(L)' 'MVLSPQPLSPLDGRYHGAVAEIGQHLSEAGLNRARVHVEIEWLIRLADEGLFGAELSADERLALRDVATNFGDSDVARIA' A
#
# COMPACT_ATOMS: atom_id res chain seq x y z
N MET A 1 21.10 -32.48 7.70
CA MET A 1 19.87 -32.16 6.93
C MET A 1 19.43 -30.77 7.33
N VAL A 2 19.08 -29.92 6.36
CA VAL A 2 18.61 -28.55 6.62
C VAL A 2 17.10 -28.54 6.38
N LEU A 3 16.37 -27.91 7.30
CA LEU A 3 14.93 -27.74 7.17
C LEU A 3 14.63 -26.70 6.07
N SER A 4 13.47 -26.82 5.43
CA SER A 4 12.92 -25.72 4.63
C SER A 4 12.66 -24.49 5.51
N PRO A 5 12.60 -23.27 4.94
CA PRO A 5 12.24 -22.07 5.70
C PRO A 5 10.99 -22.30 6.52
N GLN A 6 11.09 -22.07 7.84
CA GLN A 6 9.97 -22.21 8.76
C GLN A 6 9.48 -20.80 9.14
N PRO A 7 8.17 -20.52 9.08
CA PRO A 7 7.63 -19.28 9.61
C PRO A 7 7.97 -19.17 11.11
N LEU A 8 8.49 -18.01 11.51
CA LEU A 8 8.92 -17.78 12.90
C LEU A 8 7.73 -17.49 13.82
N SER A 9 6.77 -16.69 13.34
CA SER A 9 5.54 -16.39 14.07
C SER A 9 4.46 -17.43 13.75
N PRO A 10 3.71 -17.92 14.74
CA PRO A 10 2.60 -18.82 14.50
C PRO A 10 1.42 -18.13 13.77
N LEU A 11 1.39 -16.78 13.75
CA LEU A 11 0.39 -16.01 13.01
C LEU A 11 0.53 -16.21 11.50
N ASP A 12 1.77 -16.36 11.01
CA ASP A 12 2.07 -16.61 9.59
C ASP A 12 1.97 -18.09 9.21
N GLY A 13 1.52 -18.95 10.14
CA GLY A 13 1.43 -20.40 9.96
C GLY A 13 0.20 -20.98 10.64
N ARG A 14 0.37 -21.56 11.83
CA ARG A 14 -0.69 -22.29 12.57
C ARG A 14 -2.00 -21.51 12.69
N TYR A 15 -1.92 -20.18 12.88
CA TYR A 15 -3.07 -19.32 13.10
C TYR A 15 -3.44 -18.48 11.88
N HIS A 16 -2.82 -18.69 10.71
CA HIS A 16 -3.07 -17.90 9.50
C HIS A 16 -4.56 -17.82 9.16
N GLY A 17 -5.29 -18.94 9.21
CA GLY A 17 -6.72 -18.94 8.92
C GLY A 17 -7.58 -18.04 9.84
N ALA A 18 -7.09 -17.73 11.04
CA ALA A 18 -7.77 -16.82 11.97
C ALA A 18 -7.40 -15.35 11.75
N VAL A 19 -6.28 -15.07 11.07
CA VAL A 19 -5.72 -13.72 10.93
C VAL A 19 -5.50 -13.28 9.49
N ALA A 20 -5.79 -14.09 8.47
CA ALA A 20 -5.47 -13.80 7.08
C ALA A 20 -5.86 -12.38 6.62
N GLU A 21 -7.04 -11.91 7.02
CA GLU A 21 -7.55 -10.58 6.68
C GLU A 21 -6.70 -9.43 7.26
N ILE A 22 -6.06 -9.61 8.43
CA ILE A 22 -5.23 -8.54 9.01
C ILE A 22 -3.97 -8.31 8.17
N GLY A 23 -3.53 -9.31 7.39
CA GLY A 23 -2.42 -9.21 6.46
C GLY A 23 -2.64 -8.14 5.40
N GLN A 24 -3.88 -7.78 5.08
CA GLN A 24 -4.18 -6.65 4.18
C GLN A 24 -3.77 -5.29 4.75
N HIS A 25 -3.53 -5.18 6.06
CA HIS A 25 -3.18 -3.94 6.75
C HIS A 25 -1.83 -4.00 7.49
N LEU A 26 -1.51 -5.14 8.10
CA LEU A 26 -0.34 -5.35 8.96
C LEU A 26 0.71 -6.24 8.31
N SER A 27 0.94 -6.02 7.01
CA SER A 27 2.03 -6.62 6.25
C SER A 27 2.88 -5.53 5.60
N GLU A 28 4.03 -5.90 5.05
CA GLU A 28 4.84 -4.98 4.25
C GLU A 28 4.07 -4.44 3.03
N ALA A 29 3.30 -5.30 2.35
CA ALA A 29 2.44 -4.89 1.24
C ALA A 29 1.33 -3.92 1.71
N GLY A 30 0.68 -4.21 2.83
CA GLY A 30 -0.34 -3.34 3.43
C GLY A 30 0.23 -1.98 3.85
N LEU A 31 1.44 -1.97 4.43
CA LEU A 31 2.17 -0.76 4.78
C LEU A 31 2.53 0.05 3.53
N ASN A 32 3.05 -0.58 2.49
CA ASN A 32 3.41 0.09 1.24
C ASN A 32 2.17 0.70 0.57
N ARG A 33 1.04 -0.01 0.51
CA ARG A 33 -0.23 0.55 0.01
C ARG A 33 -0.66 1.77 0.81
N ALA A 34 -0.60 1.70 2.14
CA ALA A 34 -0.95 2.82 3.01
C ALA A 34 -0.03 4.04 2.81
N ARG A 35 1.28 3.81 2.63
CA ARG A 35 2.25 4.88 2.32
C ARG A 35 1.92 5.57 1.00
N VAL A 36 1.69 4.80 -0.06
CA VAL A 36 1.30 5.33 -1.38
C VAL A 36 0.03 6.18 -1.28
N HIS A 37 -0.98 5.69 -0.54
CA HIS A 37 -2.20 6.46 -0.31
C HIS A 37 -1.93 7.81 0.37
N VAL A 38 -1.16 7.82 1.45
CA VAL A 38 -0.85 9.06 2.19
C VAL A 38 -0.06 10.04 1.34
N GLU A 39 0.95 9.58 0.60
CA GLU A 39 1.76 10.44 -0.29
C GLU A 39 0.89 11.08 -1.39
N ILE A 40 -0.08 10.34 -1.93
CA ILE A 40 -1.00 10.84 -2.95
C ILE A 40 -1.94 11.89 -2.38
N GLU A 41 -2.58 11.63 -1.23
CA GLU A 41 -3.43 12.63 -0.60
C GLU A 41 -2.64 13.86 -0.16
N TRP A 42 -1.37 13.68 0.26
CA TRP A 42 -0.50 14.79 0.57
C TRP A 42 -0.17 15.63 -0.66
N LEU A 43 0.15 15.00 -1.80
CA LEU A 43 0.35 15.70 -3.07
C LEU A 43 -0.88 16.50 -3.49
N ILE A 44 -2.07 15.89 -3.41
CA ILE A 44 -3.35 16.54 -3.72
C ILE A 44 -3.57 17.74 -2.80
N ARG A 45 -3.32 17.57 -1.49
CA ARG A 45 -3.44 18.63 -0.49
C ARG A 45 -2.51 19.81 -0.78
N LEU A 46 -1.28 19.55 -1.20
CA LEU A 46 -0.31 20.60 -1.57
C LEU A 46 -0.75 21.35 -2.84
N ALA A 47 -1.33 20.63 -3.82
CA ALA A 47 -1.90 21.26 -5.01
C ALA A 47 -3.07 22.19 -4.67
N ASP A 48 -3.92 21.80 -3.71
CA ASP A 48 -5.04 22.63 -3.22
C ASP A 48 -4.58 23.91 -2.50
N GLU A 49 -3.38 23.91 -1.90
CA GLU A 49 -2.76 25.13 -1.36
C GLU A 49 -2.09 26.00 -2.43
N GLY A 50 -2.14 25.60 -3.70
CA GLY A 50 -1.51 26.34 -4.80
C GLY A 50 0.02 26.29 -4.79
N LEU A 51 0.63 25.36 -4.03
CA LEU A 51 2.09 25.27 -3.87
C LEU A 51 2.83 24.92 -5.17
N PHE A 52 2.12 24.41 -6.18
CA PHE A 52 2.69 24.07 -7.48
C PHE A 52 2.37 25.07 -8.60
N GLY A 53 1.62 26.14 -8.31
CA GLY A 53 1.21 27.12 -9.33
C GLY A 53 0.28 26.55 -10.41
N ALA A 54 -0.25 25.35 -10.22
CA ALA A 54 -1.21 24.67 -11.08
C ALA A 54 -2.17 23.84 -10.21
N GLU A 55 -3.43 23.80 -10.60
CA GLU A 55 -4.46 22.98 -9.95
C GLU A 55 -4.58 21.63 -10.66
N LEU A 56 -4.79 20.57 -9.88
CA LEU A 56 -5.17 19.27 -10.42
C LEU A 56 -6.65 19.26 -10.77
N SER A 57 -6.99 18.82 -11.97
CA SER A 57 -8.36 18.53 -12.39
C SER A 57 -8.98 17.37 -11.58
N ALA A 58 -10.30 17.22 -11.67
CA ALA A 58 -10.99 16.10 -11.03
C ALA A 58 -10.50 14.74 -11.56
N ASP A 59 -10.26 14.63 -12.87
CA ASP A 59 -9.81 13.40 -13.50
C ASP A 59 -8.37 13.04 -13.10
N GLU A 60 -7.47 14.02 -12.97
CA GLU A 60 -6.11 13.79 -12.50
C GLU A 60 -6.10 13.32 -11.04
N ARG A 61 -6.94 13.92 -10.18
CA ARG A 61 -7.08 13.48 -8.78
C ARG A 61 -7.61 12.05 -8.68
N LEU A 62 -8.57 11.70 -9.53
CA LEU A 62 -9.10 10.35 -9.60
C LEU A 62 -8.01 9.37 -10.05
N ALA A 63 -7.29 9.70 -11.12
CA ALA A 63 -6.20 8.87 -11.64
C ALA A 63 -5.09 8.66 -10.59
N LEU A 64 -4.76 9.68 -9.80
CA LEU A 64 -3.83 9.54 -8.69
C LEU A 64 -4.38 8.57 -7.63
N ARG A 65 -5.61 8.78 -7.13
CA ARG A 65 -6.22 7.91 -6.11
C ARG A 65 -6.40 6.47 -6.56
N ASP A 66 -6.59 6.24 -7.84
CA ASP A 66 -6.69 4.91 -8.44
C ASP A 66 -5.39 4.11 -8.29
N VAL A 67 -4.23 4.77 -8.18
CA VAL A 67 -2.94 4.09 -7.90
C VAL A 67 -2.98 3.38 -6.55
N ALA A 68 -3.49 4.04 -5.51
CA ALA A 68 -3.61 3.42 -4.19
C ALA A 68 -4.74 2.40 -4.12
N THR A 69 -5.85 2.66 -4.82
CA THR A 69 -7.05 1.80 -4.84
C THR A 69 -6.78 0.47 -5.55
N ASN A 70 -6.04 0.51 -6.66
CA ASN A 70 -5.72 -0.66 -7.48
C ASN A 70 -4.33 -1.26 -7.15
N PHE A 71 -3.72 -0.86 -6.04
CA PHE A 71 -2.40 -1.33 -5.62
C PHE A 71 -2.40 -2.85 -5.43
N GLY A 72 -1.47 -3.54 -6.10
CA GLY A 72 -1.41 -4.99 -6.08
C GLY A 72 0.00 -5.58 -6.11
N ASP A 73 0.09 -6.89 -6.33
CA ASP A 73 1.35 -7.64 -6.25
C ASP A 73 2.44 -7.12 -7.20
N SER A 74 2.05 -6.60 -8.37
CA SER A 74 2.98 -6.00 -9.33
C SER A 74 3.58 -4.67 -8.83
N ASP A 75 2.86 -3.93 -8.00
CA ASP A 75 3.37 -2.73 -7.32
C ASP A 75 4.28 -3.10 -6.16
N VAL A 76 3.89 -4.12 -5.37
CA VAL A 76 4.73 -4.66 -4.29
C VAL A 76 6.09 -5.09 -4.84
N ALA A 77 6.10 -5.86 -5.92
CA ALA A 77 7.33 -6.33 -6.56
C ALA A 77 8.22 -5.21 -7.12
N ARG A 78 7.65 -4.04 -7.42
CA ARG A 78 8.40 -2.87 -7.94
C ARG A 78 9.07 -2.05 -6.84
N ILE A 79 8.50 -2.07 -5.65
CA ILE A 79 8.95 -1.28 -4.49
C ILE A 79 9.95 -2.07 -3.64
N ALA A 80 9.93 -3.41 -3.73
CA ALA A 80 10.79 -4.34 -2.99
C ALA A 80 12.29 -4.24 -3.35
#